data_AF-A0A3D6B6B3-F1
#
_entry.id   AF-A0A3D6B6B3-F1
#
_cell.length_a   1.000
_cell.length_b   1.000
_cell.length_c   1.000
_cell.angle_alpha   90.00
_cell.angle_beta   90.00
_cell.angle_gamma   90.00
#
_symmetry.space_group_name_H-M   'P 1'
#
loop_
_entity.id
_entity.type
_entity.pdbx_description
1 polymer ?
#
loop_
_entity_poly.entity_id
_entity_poly.type
_entity_poly.pdbx_seq_one_letter_code
_entity_poly.pdbx_strand_id
1 'polypeptide(L)'
;MRANDSYAGYVGVPTIFRHKLSKLVAVRVTTLKDYSLKGYKFYLKNISIGNYSQQGSYVSGIVTSASAIGQWTVDKTSEVHEYVWYNTSGTGTGEEIIYDSTSAQDVASIAYPDGIMLLPQQFDDPGDNPDYTKVPYLKIKYDFYRNDYTVETKEAIVPLYDVFSSGIQMNKTITLTIKVSDSQSVIYWAPQMDDWSDKDVDISI
;
A
#
# COMPACT_ATOMS: atom_id res chain seq x y z
N MET A 1 -31.06 7.65 33.41
CA MET A 1 -29.70 7.48 32.86
C MET A 1 -28.96 8.79 33.10
N ARG A 2 -27.88 8.78 33.90
CA ARG A 2 -27.08 9.99 34.13
C ARG A 2 -26.08 10.11 32.98
N ALA A 3 -26.03 11.30 32.38
CA ALA A 3 -25.07 11.67 31.35
C ALA A 3 -23.63 11.62 31.91
N ASN A 4 -22.66 11.41 31.02
CA ASN A 4 -21.23 11.39 31.30
C ASN A 4 -20.83 12.50 32.29
N ASP A 5 -20.33 12.12 33.47
CA ASP A 5 -19.75 13.06 34.42
C ASP A 5 -18.52 13.73 33.79
N SER A 6 -18.54 15.06 33.75
CA SER A 6 -17.45 15.90 33.26
C SER A 6 -16.25 15.81 34.20
N TYR A 7 -15.12 15.30 33.71
CA TYR A 7 -13.84 15.43 34.42
C TYR A 7 -13.34 16.88 34.29
N ALA A 8 -13.11 17.54 35.43
CA ALA A 8 -12.37 18.80 35.57
C ALA A 8 -12.76 19.96 34.61
N GLY A 9 -14.01 20.44 34.66
CA GLY A 9 -14.35 21.78 34.18
C GLY A 9 -14.55 21.96 32.68
N TYR A 10 -14.63 20.89 31.90
CA TYR A 10 -14.95 20.96 30.47
C TYR A 10 -16.48 20.87 30.25
N VAL A 11 -17.07 21.88 29.60
CA VAL A 11 -18.44 21.86 29.07
C VAL A 11 -18.37 21.34 27.63
N GLY A 12 -18.81 20.11 27.42
CA GLY A 12 -18.64 19.40 26.15
C GLY A 12 -17.23 18.81 26.02
N VAL A 13 -17.14 17.57 25.52
CA VAL A 13 -15.87 16.94 25.18
C VAL A 13 -15.73 17.04 23.66
N PRO A 14 -15.06 18.07 23.12
CA PRO A 14 -14.76 18.10 21.70
C PRO A 14 -13.97 16.83 21.35
N THR A 15 -14.60 15.96 20.56
CA THR A 15 -14.06 14.65 20.22
C THR A 15 -13.57 14.71 18.79
N ILE A 16 -12.25 14.69 18.61
CA ILE A 16 -11.62 14.64 17.29
C ILE A 16 -11.34 13.17 17.00
N PHE A 17 -12.06 12.61 16.03
CA PHE A 17 -11.73 11.29 15.49
C PHE A 17 -10.52 11.40 14.57
N ARG A 18 -9.69 10.35 14.55
CA ARG A 18 -8.53 10.25 13.65
C ARG A 18 -8.37 8.81 13.23
N HIS A 19 -7.94 8.59 12.00
CA HIS A 19 -7.67 7.24 11.53
C HIS A 19 -6.48 6.63 12.29
N LYS A 20 -6.69 5.44 12.84
CA LYS A 20 -5.64 4.66 13.51
C LYS A 20 -4.96 3.66 12.59
N LEU A 21 -5.49 3.51 11.38
CA LEU A 21 -4.89 2.72 10.31
C LEU A 21 -4.39 3.65 9.21
N SER A 22 -3.75 3.05 8.22
CA SER A 22 -3.46 3.70 6.95
C SER A 22 -4.16 2.99 5.82
N LYS A 23 -4.29 3.65 4.68
CA LYS A 23 -5.08 3.14 3.57
C LYS A 23 -4.32 3.18 2.26
N LEU A 24 -4.07 2.03 1.65
CA LEU A 24 -3.65 1.97 0.25
C LEU A 24 -4.88 2.32 -0.60
N VAL A 25 -4.87 3.52 -1.18
CA VAL A 25 -6.01 4.06 -1.94
C VAL A 25 -5.88 3.86 -3.44
N ALA A 26 -4.64 3.72 -3.94
CA ALA A 26 -4.39 3.55 -5.36
C ALA A 26 -3.08 2.81 -5.62
N VAL A 27 -3.06 2.05 -6.71
CA VAL A 27 -1.86 1.52 -7.33
C VAL A 27 -1.82 2.01 -8.77
N ARG A 28 -0.67 2.51 -9.18
CA ARG A 28 -0.43 3.10 -10.50
C ARG A 28 0.76 2.45 -11.16
N VAL A 29 0.68 2.25 -12.46
CA VAL A 29 1.81 1.75 -13.26
C VAL A 29 2.15 2.75 -14.35
N THR A 30 3.43 3.01 -14.52
CA THR A 30 3.98 3.85 -15.58
C THR A 30 5.25 3.21 -16.11
N THR A 31 5.80 3.78 -17.18
CA THR A 31 7.04 3.30 -17.78
C THR A 31 8.10 4.37 -17.74
N LEU A 32 9.38 3.97 -17.67
CA LEU A 32 10.46 4.96 -17.58
C LEU A 32 10.62 5.77 -18.86
N LYS A 33 10.21 5.21 -20.00
CA LYS A 33 10.23 5.84 -21.32
C LYS A 33 9.04 5.34 -22.11
N ASP A 34 8.68 6.09 -23.14
CA ASP A 34 7.79 5.58 -24.16
C ASP A 34 8.47 4.45 -24.96
N TYR A 35 7.92 3.24 -24.86
CA TYR A 35 8.41 2.04 -25.51
C TYR A 35 7.53 1.60 -26.70
N SER A 36 6.51 2.39 -27.07
CA SER A 36 5.54 2.06 -28.13
C SER A 36 6.21 1.74 -29.47
N LEU A 37 7.23 2.52 -29.85
CA LEU A 37 7.96 2.38 -31.10
C LEU A 37 8.82 1.10 -31.19
N LYS A 38 9.03 0.39 -30.07
CA LYS A 38 9.85 -0.83 -30.03
C LYS A 38 9.03 -2.12 -30.11
N GLY A 39 7.70 -2.01 -30.23
CA GLY A 39 6.79 -3.16 -30.29
C GLY A 39 6.76 -3.98 -29.00
N TYR A 40 7.14 -3.38 -27.87
CA TYR A 40 7.01 -4.03 -26.57
C TYR A 40 5.56 -3.96 -26.10
N LYS A 41 5.13 -4.92 -25.27
CA LYS A 41 3.89 -4.82 -24.50
C LYS A 41 4.11 -5.38 -23.10
N PHE A 42 3.49 -4.74 -22.12
CA PHE A 42 3.52 -5.17 -20.73
C PHE A 42 2.11 -5.53 -20.30
N TYR A 43 1.91 -6.77 -19.89
CA TYR A 43 0.63 -7.23 -19.38
C TYR A 43 0.75 -7.57 -17.90
N LEU A 44 0.10 -6.75 -17.08
CA LEU A 44 0.04 -6.93 -15.64
C LEU A 44 -0.82 -8.13 -15.29
N LYS A 45 -0.31 -9.03 -14.45
CA LYS A 45 -1.04 -10.23 -13.98
C LYS A 45 -1.34 -10.21 -12.49
N ASN A 46 -0.45 -9.65 -11.67
CA ASN A 46 -0.63 -9.64 -10.23
C ASN A 46 0.07 -8.44 -9.58
N ILE A 47 -0.57 -7.86 -8.56
CA ILE A 47 0.04 -6.97 -7.58
C ILE A 47 -0.43 -7.40 -6.20
N SER A 48 0.49 -7.70 -5.29
CA SER A 48 0.16 -8.02 -3.89
C SER A 48 1.16 -7.48 -2.87
N ILE A 49 0.67 -7.30 -1.65
CA ILE A 49 1.47 -7.12 -0.44
C ILE A 49 1.42 -8.45 0.30
N GLY A 50 2.55 -9.13 0.44
CA GLY A 50 2.64 -10.41 1.12
C GLY A 50 3.19 -10.29 2.53
N ASN A 51 2.87 -11.32 3.34
CA ASN A 51 3.43 -11.52 4.66
C ASN A 51 3.26 -10.30 5.61
N TYR A 52 2.08 -9.70 5.58
CA TYR A 52 1.77 -8.48 6.31
C TYR A 52 1.07 -8.78 7.64
N SER A 53 1.54 -8.23 8.76
CA SER A 53 0.87 -8.39 10.05
C SER A 53 -0.45 -7.63 10.09
N GLN A 54 -1.54 -8.30 10.47
CA GLN A 54 -2.88 -7.71 10.59
C GLN A 54 -3.33 -7.44 12.03
N GLN A 55 -2.55 -7.90 13.01
CA GLN A 55 -2.93 -7.87 14.42
C GLN A 55 -1.92 -7.08 15.25
N GLY A 56 -2.44 -6.44 16.30
CA GLY A 56 -1.67 -5.66 17.22
C GLY A 56 -2.55 -5.08 18.32
N SER A 57 -1.92 -4.40 19.27
CA SER A 57 -2.58 -3.66 20.34
C SER A 57 -2.38 -2.16 20.15
N TYR A 58 -3.45 -1.39 20.28
CA TYR A 58 -3.41 0.06 20.24
C TYR A 58 -3.49 0.63 21.66
N VAL A 59 -2.61 1.57 21.98
CA VAL A 59 -2.66 2.35 23.22
C VAL A 59 -2.81 3.82 22.90
N SER A 60 -3.79 4.47 23.54
CA SER A 60 -3.94 5.93 23.53
C SER A 60 -3.84 6.48 24.94
N GLY A 61 -3.22 7.66 25.07
CA GLY A 61 -3.16 8.38 26.34
C GLY A 61 -4.47 9.11 26.64
N ILE A 62 -4.58 9.61 27.87
CA ILE A 62 -5.74 10.37 28.36
C ILE A 62 -5.84 11.75 27.66
N VAL A 63 -4.72 12.26 27.15
CA VAL A 63 -4.65 13.52 26.40
C VAL A 63 -4.54 13.21 24.91
N THR A 64 -5.57 13.56 24.14
CA THR A 64 -5.55 13.50 22.68
C THR A 64 -5.06 14.83 22.12
N SER A 65 -3.90 14.83 21.46
CA SER A 65 -3.36 16.04 20.81
C SER A 65 -2.78 15.70 19.44
N ALA A 66 -2.46 16.70 18.61
CA ALA A 66 -1.74 16.50 17.35
C ALA A 66 -0.42 15.72 17.52
N SER A 67 0.24 15.89 18.67
CA SER A 67 1.49 15.19 19.01
C SER A 67 1.30 13.88 19.79
N ALA A 68 0.13 13.66 20.40
CA ALA A 68 -0.20 12.47 21.19
C ALA A 68 -1.27 11.62 20.47
N ILE A 69 -0.85 10.96 19.38
CA ILE A 69 -1.75 10.21 18.48
C ILE A 69 -1.99 8.75 18.90
N GLY A 70 -1.31 8.31 19.95
CA GLY A 70 -1.24 6.91 20.39
C GLY A 70 -0.28 6.08 19.54
N GLN A 71 -0.15 4.80 19.87
CA GLN A 71 0.81 3.91 19.24
C GLN A 71 0.22 2.52 19.07
N TRP A 72 0.58 1.88 17.96
CA TRP A 72 0.38 0.46 17.75
C TRP A 72 1.61 -0.33 18.18
N THR A 73 1.37 -1.44 18.84
CA THR A 73 2.32 -2.54 19.02
C THR A 73 1.84 -3.69 18.17
N VAL A 74 2.61 -4.04 17.13
CA VAL A 74 2.28 -5.13 16.21
C VAL A 74 2.50 -6.47 16.91
N ASP A 75 1.57 -7.40 16.74
CA ASP A 75 1.79 -8.79 17.14
C ASP A 75 2.52 -9.53 16.02
N LYS A 76 3.85 -9.66 16.18
CA LYS A 76 4.71 -10.39 15.25
C LYS A 76 4.54 -11.92 15.32
N THR A 77 3.73 -12.44 16.25
CA THR A 77 3.47 -13.89 16.41
C THR A 77 2.17 -14.35 15.76
N SER A 78 1.31 -13.40 15.39
CA SER A 78 0.06 -13.65 14.69
C SER A 78 0.27 -14.13 13.26
N GLU A 79 -0.76 -14.80 12.71
CA GLU A 79 -0.80 -15.13 11.29
C GLU A 79 -0.70 -13.86 10.43
N VAL A 80 0.11 -13.96 9.39
CA VAL A 80 0.39 -12.91 8.41
C VAL A 80 -0.54 -13.08 7.20
N HIS A 81 -0.80 -11.98 6.51
CA HIS A 81 -1.78 -11.96 5.42
C HIS A 81 -1.17 -11.50 4.09
N GLU A 82 -1.74 -12.00 2.99
CA GLU A 82 -1.49 -11.48 1.64
C GLU A 82 -2.66 -10.62 1.18
N TYR A 83 -2.40 -9.35 0.94
CA TYR A 83 -3.33 -8.44 0.28
C TYR A 83 -3.11 -8.45 -1.22
N VAL A 84 -4.05 -9.02 -1.96
CA VAL A 84 -4.00 -9.02 -3.44
C VAL A 84 -4.77 -7.82 -3.97
N TRP A 85 -4.06 -6.82 -4.50
CA TRP A 85 -4.67 -5.64 -5.10
C TRP A 85 -5.30 -5.99 -6.45
N TYR A 86 -4.52 -6.65 -7.30
CA TYR A 86 -4.91 -7.05 -8.65
C TYR A 86 -4.44 -8.47 -8.93
N ASN A 87 -5.27 -9.26 -9.61
CA ASN A 87 -4.93 -10.60 -10.04
C ASN A 87 -5.79 -11.05 -11.23
N THR A 88 -5.16 -11.48 -12.32
CA THR A 88 -5.84 -12.30 -13.32
C THR A 88 -5.65 -13.76 -12.97
N SER A 89 -6.75 -14.51 -12.74
CA SER A 89 -6.71 -15.97 -12.65
C SER A 89 -5.85 -16.51 -13.80
N GLY A 90 -4.82 -17.31 -13.51
CA GLY A 90 -3.59 -17.52 -14.31
C GLY A 90 -3.68 -17.94 -15.78
N THR A 91 -4.86 -17.91 -16.40
CA THR A 91 -5.13 -18.12 -17.83
C THR A 91 -5.48 -16.83 -18.59
N GLY A 92 -5.72 -15.71 -17.91
CA GLY A 92 -5.98 -14.41 -18.55
C GLY A 92 -4.71 -13.75 -19.09
N THR A 93 -4.83 -12.98 -20.18
CA THR A 93 -3.72 -12.23 -20.80
C THR A 93 -3.14 -11.14 -19.91
N GLY A 94 -3.80 -10.76 -18.81
CA GLY A 94 -3.41 -9.62 -17.97
C GLY A 94 -4.04 -8.31 -18.44
N GLU A 95 -3.84 -7.24 -17.67
CA GLU A 95 -4.19 -5.87 -18.10
C GLU A 95 -3.01 -5.29 -18.88
N GLU A 96 -3.25 -4.82 -20.10
CA GLU A 96 -2.22 -4.13 -20.87
C GLU A 96 -1.93 -2.76 -20.23
N ILE A 97 -0.68 -2.53 -19.88
CA ILE A 97 -0.22 -1.22 -19.41
C ILE A 97 0.24 -0.43 -20.63
N ILE A 98 -0.44 0.69 -20.88
CA ILE A 98 -0.09 1.59 -21.99
C ILE A 98 1.20 2.32 -21.62
N TYR A 99 2.14 2.34 -22.57
CA TYR A 99 3.40 3.04 -22.37
C TYR A 99 3.21 4.56 -22.40
N ASP A 100 3.42 5.16 -21.24
CA ASP A 100 3.54 6.58 -21.06
C ASP A 100 4.61 6.82 -19.97
N SER A 101 5.54 7.74 -20.21
CA SER A 101 6.56 8.16 -19.24
C SER A 101 6.18 9.42 -18.45
N THR A 102 5.05 10.03 -18.82
CA THR A 102 4.55 11.29 -18.27
C THR A 102 3.30 11.07 -17.41
N SER A 103 2.50 10.05 -17.73
CA SER A 103 1.31 9.68 -16.96
C SER A 103 1.42 8.25 -16.44
N ALA A 104 0.80 8.00 -15.29
CA ALA A 104 0.66 6.66 -14.73
C ALA A 104 -0.80 6.20 -14.88
N GLN A 105 -0.98 4.96 -15.31
CA GLN A 105 -2.27 4.28 -15.41
C GLN A 105 -2.69 3.77 -14.04
N ASP A 106 -3.90 4.10 -13.60
CA ASP A 106 -4.49 3.52 -12.39
C ASP A 106 -4.83 2.04 -12.64
N VAL A 107 -4.42 1.17 -11.72
CA VAL A 107 -4.77 -0.26 -11.72
C VAL A 107 -5.96 -0.46 -10.79
N ALA A 108 -7.09 -0.83 -11.35
CA ALA A 108 -8.30 -1.08 -10.57
C ALA A 108 -8.11 -2.28 -9.63
N SER A 109 -8.50 -2.14 -8.36
CA SER A 109 -8.54 -3.30 -7.47
C SER A 109 -9.76 -4.16 -7.76
N ILE A 110 -9.55 -5.48 -7.82
CA ILE A 110 -10.64 -6.45 -8.02
C ILE A 110 -11.33 -6.76 -6.68
N ALA A 111 -10.58 -6.78 -5.58
CA ALA A 111 -11.06 -7.17 -4.26
C ALA A 111 -11.34 -5.98 -3.32
N TYR A 112 -10.72 -4.82 -3.57
CA TYR A 112 -10.73 -3.68 -2.66
C TYR A 112 -11.06 -2.39 -3.42
N PRO A 113 -12.30 -2.21 -3.93
CA PRO A 113 -12.67 -1.03 -4.73
C PRO A 113 -12.50 0.28 -3.94
N ASP A 114 -12.67 0.23 -2.62
CA ASP A 114 -12.45 1.36 -1.74
C ASP A 114 -11.02 1.46 -1.21
N GLY A 115 -10.11 0.54 -1.53
CA GLY A 115 -8.74 0.48 -1.01
C GLY A 115 -8.54 -0.46 0.19
N ILE A 116 -7.29 -0.62 0.61
CA ILE A 116 -6.87 -1.59 1.64
C ILE A 116 -6.51 -0.89 2.94
N MET A 117 -7.10 -1.32 4.05
CA MET A 117 -6.72 -0.86 5.38
C MET A 117 -5.49 -1.62 5.87
N LEU A 118 -4.45 -0.88 6.25
CA LEU A 118 -3.15 -1.39 6.64
C LEU A 118 -2.83 -0.97 8.08
N LEU A 119 -2.42 -1.95 8.89
CA LEU A 119 -1.93 -1.76 10.25
C LEU A 119 -0.58 -1.02 10.23
N PRO A 120 -0.47 0.19 10.81
CA PRO A 120 0.79 0.91 10.87
C PRO A 120 1.88 0.10 11.57
N GLN A 121 3.02 -0.07 10.90
CA GLN A 121 4.11 -0.91 11.39
C GLN A 121 5.46 -0.51 10.78
N GLN A 122 6.51 -0.76 11.55
CA GLN A 122 7.90 -0.68 11.08
C GLN A 122 8.32 -2.02 10.50
N PHE A 123 9.26 -1.99 9.56
CA PHE A 123 9.83 -3.17 8.95
C PHE A 123 11.29 -3.29 9.37
N ASP A 124 11.70 -4.50 9.74
CA ASP A 124 13.10 -4.78 10.09
C ASP A 124 13.92 -4.92 8.79
N ASP A 125 15.19 -4.51 8.82
CA ASP A 125 16.12 -4.68 7.70
C ASP A 125 16.31 -6.19 7.43
N PRO A 126 15.99 -6.67 6.21
CA PRO A 126 16.08 -8.08 5.90
C PRO A 126 17.49 -8.53 5.48
N GLY A 127 18.44 -7.61 5.30
CA GLY A 127 19.77 -7.87 4.74
C GLY A 127 19.75 -8.19 3.24
N ASP A 128 20.90 -8.61 2.71
CA ASP A 128 21.14 -8.75 1.27
C ASP A 128 20.36 -9.88 0.57
N ASN A 129 19.80 -10.83 1.32
CA ASN A 129 19.06 -11.97 0.77
C ASN A 129 17.78 -12.28 1.58
N PRO A 130 16.73 -11.46 1.42
CA PRO A 130 15.49 -11.58 2.19
C PRO A 130 14.81 -12.95 2.00
N ASP A 131 14.42 -13.59 3.11
CA ASP A 131 13.47 -14.70 3.12
C ASP A 131 12.04 -14.15 3.08
N TYR A 132 11.44 -14.09 1.89
CA TYR A 132 10.09 -13.56 1.67
C TYR A 132 8.97 -14.35 2.35
N THR A 133 9.26 -15.51 2.97
CA THR A 133 8.29 -16.20 3.84
C THR A 133 8.25 -15.61 5.26
N LYS A 134 9.22 -14.77 5.61
CA LYS A 134 9.39 -14.18 6.95
C LYS A 134 9.44 -12.65 6.95
N VAL A 135 9.68 -12.03 5.81
CA VAL A 135 9.67 -10.55 5.68
C VAL A 135 8.44 -10.07 4.89
N PRO A 136 7.80 -8.97 5.28
CA PRO A 136 6.75 -8.34 4.47
C PRO A 136 7.30 -7.82 3.14
N TYR A 137 6.55 -7.99 2.05
CA TYR A 137 7.03 -7.64 0.70
C TYR A 137 5.94 -7.08 -0.21
N LEU A 138 6.37 -6.38 -1.27
CA LEU A 138 5.57 -6.10 -2.46
C LEU A 138 5.97 -7.05 -3.58
N LYS A 139 4.98 -7.55 -4.31
CA LYS A 139 5.17 -8.43 -5.47
C LYS A 139 4.39 -7.91 -6.66
N ILE A 140 5.02 -7.98 -7.83
CA ILE A 140 4.38 -7.77 -9.13
C ILE A 140 4.71 -8.95 -10.04
N LYS A 141 3.70 -9.43 -10.77
CA LYS A 141 3.85 -10.44 -11.82
C LYS A 141 3.30 -9.91 -13.13
N TYR A 142 4.02 -10.12 -14.22
CA TYR A 142 3.65 -9.60 -15.53
C TYR A 142 4.24 -10.43 -16.66
N ASP A 143 3.61 -10.35 -17.83
CA ASP A 143 4.21 -10.84 -19.07
C ASP A 143 4.80 -9.68 -19.86
N PHE A 144 5.98 -9.92 -20.43
CA PHE A 144 6.62 -9.00 -21.35
C PHE A 144 6.61 -9.57 -22.76
N TYR A 145 6.12 -8.80 -23.72
CA TYR A 145 6.05 -9.19 -25.13
C TYR A 145 6.96 -8.31 -25.97
N ARG A 146 7.47 -8.87 -27.06
CA ARG A 146 8.18 -8.13 -28.12
C ARG A 146 7.61 -8.57 -29.47
N ASN A 147 7.05 -7.64 -30.22
CA ASN A 147 6.39 -7.89 -31.51
C ASN A 147 5.33 -9.00 -31.41
N ASP A 148 4.47 -8.93 -30.39
CA ASP A 148 3.37 -9.89 -30.13
C ASP A 148 3.77 -11.33 -29.76
N TYR A 149 5.07 -11.61 -29.60
CA TYR A 149 5.55 -12.85 -29.00
C TYR A 149 5.78 -12.66 -27.50
N THR A 150 5.20 -13.54 -26.68
CA THR A 150 5.52 -13.59 -25.24
C THR A 150 6.99 -13.92 -25.10
N VAL A 151 7.76 -13.00 -24.55
CA VAL A 151 9.19 -13.21 -24.31
C VAL A 151 9.36 -14.01 -23.03
N GLU A 152 8.68 -13.58 -21.97
CA GLU A 152 8.87 -14.15 -20.63
C GLU A 152 7.75 -13.71 -19.68
N THR A 153 7.35 -14.60 -18.75
CA THR A 153 6.60 -14.22 -17.55
C THR A 153 7.60 -13.90 -16.45
N LYS A 154 7.51 -12.71 -15.88
CA LYS A 154 8.43 -12.19 -14.89
C LYS A 154 7.73 -11.92 -13.57
N GLU A 155 8.53 -11.98 -12.52
CA GLU A 155 8.13 -11.65 -11.16
C GLU A 155 9.21 -10.74 -10.55
N ALA A 156 8.78 -9.69 -9.88
CA ALA A 156 9.66 -8.86 -9.07
C ALA A 156 9.08 -8.77 -7.66
N ILE A 157 9.93 -9.03 -6.68
CA ILE A 157 9.62 -8.98 -5.25
C ILE A 157 10.60 -8.01 -4.60
N VAL A 158 10.10 -7.17 -3.71
CA VAL A 158 10.91 -6.24 -2.90
C VAL A 158 10.42 -6.24 -1.45
N PRO A 159 11.32 -6.25 -0.46
CA PRO A 159 10.94 -6.04 0.93
C PRO A 159 10.22 -4.72 1.14
N LEU A 160 9.21 -4.68 2.02
CA LEU A 160 8.57 -3.41 2.38
C LEU A 160 9.53 -2.43 3.07
N TYR A 161 10.58 -2.93 3.72
CA TYR A 161 11.65 -2.12 4.29
C TYR A 161 12.30 -1.19 3.26
N ASP A 162 12.64 -1.73 2.09
CA ASP A 162 13.31 -0.97 1.01
C ASP A 162 12.39 0.05 0.34
N VAL A 163 11.08 -0.20 0.40
CA VAL A 163 10.05 0.67 -0.22
C VAL A 163 9.57 1.74 0.76
N PHE A 164 9.42 1.38 2.03
CA PHE A 164 8.92 2.23 3.11
C PHE A 164 9.96 2.30 4.23
N SER A 165 11.01 3.09 4.02
CA SER A 165 12.13 3.23 4.96
C SER A 165 11.74 3.71 6.37
N SER A 166 10.57 4.37 6.51
CA SER A 166 10.01 4.81 7.79
C SER A 166 8.82 3.96 8.26
N GLY A 167 8.64 2.78 7.66
CA GLY A 167 7.47 1.93 7.85
C GLY A 167 6.18 2.53 7.27
N ILE A 168 5.07 1.84 7.49
CA ILE A 168 3.75 2.41 7.25
C ILE A 168 3.34 3.17 8.49
N GLN A 169 3.23 4.49 8.35
CA GLN A 169 2.85 5.40 9.42
C GLN A 169 1.33 5.37 9.63
N MET A 170 0.86 5.80 10.81
CA MET A 170 -0.58 5.91 11.13
C MET A 170 -1.20 7.16 10.49
N ASN A 171 -2.50 7.09 10.18
CA ASN A 171 -3.28 8.20 9.62
C ASN A 171 -2.74 8.68 8.26
N LYS A 172 -2.36 7.74 7.39
CA LYS A 172 -1.88 8.04 6.04
C LYS A 172 -2.76 7.40 4.97
N THR A 173 -2.91 8.10 3.86
CA THR A 173 -3.28 7.48 2.59
C THR A 173 -2.02 7.17 1.80
N ILE A 174 -2.00 6.01 1.15
CA ILE A 174 -0.85 5.49 0.41
C ILE A 174 -1.26 5.36 -1.05
N THR A 175 -0.46 5.93 -1.95
CA THR A 175 -0.51 5.64 -3.39
C THR A 175 0.78 4.95 -3.79
N LEU A 176 0.70 3.76 -4.37
CA LEU A 176 1.88 3.03 -4.85
C LEU A 176 2.04 3.25 -6.35
N THR A 177 3.11 3.94 -6.77
CA THR A 177 3.47 4.04 -8.18
C THR A 177 4.59 3.06 -8.52
N ILE A 178 4.39 2.24 -9.55
CA ILE A 178 5.34 1.26 -10.06
C ILE A 178 5.85 1.75 -11.42
N LYS A 179 7.17 1.85 -11.60
CA LYS A 179 7.78 2.22 -12.90
C LYS A 179 8.51 1.03 -13.51
N VAL A 180 8.17 0.70 -14.76
CA VAL A 180 8.75 -0.43 -15.50
C VAL A 180 9.80 0.05 -16.51
N SER A 181 10.92 -0.67 -16.60
CA SER A 181 12.01 -0.46 -17.57
C SER A 181 12.03 -1.49 -18.71
N ASP A 182 12.46 -1.09 -19.92
CA ASP A 182 12.62 -1.97 -21.09
C ASP A 182 13.90 -2.82 -21.08
N SER A 183 14.97 -2.38 -20.42
CA SER A 183 16.29 -2.97 -20.68
C SER A 183 16.65 -4.16 -19.81
N GLN A 184 16.04 -4.36 -18.63
CA GLN A 184 16.50 -5.39 -17.67
C GLN A 184 15.43 -5.89 -16.68
N SER A 185 14.13 -5.66 -16.91
CA SER A 185 13.08 -6.03 -15.94
C SER A 185 13.18 -5.29 -14.60
N VAL A 186 13.85 -4.14 -14.59
CA VAL A 186 13.97 -3.34 -13.36
C VAL A 186 12.63 -2.70 -13.08
N ILE A 187 12.12 -2.94 -11.88
CA ILE A 187 10.92 -2.33 -11.34
C ILE A 187 11.33 -1.33 -10.27
N TYR A 188 10.86 -0.10 -10.41
CA TYR A 188 11.03 0.94 -9.40
C TYR A 188 9.73 1.12 -8.63
N TRP A 189 9.85 1.19 -7.31
CA TRP A 189 8.73 1.36 -6.40
C TRP A 189 8.78 2.77 -5.81
N ALA A 190 7.71 3.54 -5.99
CA ALA A 190 7.61 4.92 -5.55
C ALA A 190 6.31 5.10 -4.77
N PRO A 191 6.28 4.73 -3.48
CA PRO A 191 5.13 4.99 -2.63
C PRO A 191 5.07 6.48 -2.26
N GLN A 192 3.86 7.00 -2.19
CA GLN A 192 3.56 8.31 -1.62
C GLN A 192 2.67 8.11 -0.41
N MET A 193 2.99 8.78 0.70
CA MET A 193 2.20 8.77 1.94
C MET A 193 1.77 10.19 2.27
N ASP A 194 0.48 10.45 2.15
CA ASP A 194 -0.14 11.74 2.49
C ASP A 194 -0.95 11.62 3.78
N ASP A 195 -1.17 12.75 4.46
CA ASP A 195 -2.06 12.78 5.61
C ASP A 195 -3.46 12.35 5.21
N TRP A 196 -4.00 11.38 5.94
CA TRP A 196 -5.40 11.02 5.83
C TRP A 196 -6.21 12.10 6.53
N SER A 197 -6.59 13.12 5.76
CA SER A 197 -7.51 14.14 6.20
C SER A 197 -8.92 13.59 6.15
N ASP A 198 -9.67 13.84 7.23
CA ASP A 198 -11.11 13.75 7.18
C ASP A 198 -11.60 14.80 6.18
N LYS A 199 -12.53 14.45 5.30
CA LYS A 199 -13.52 15.46 4.90
C LYS A 199 -14.23 15.80 6.20
N ASP A 200 -14.08 17.03 6.69
CA ASP A 200 -14.62 17.52 7.94
C ASP A 200 -15.96 16.83 8.27
N VAL A 201 -15.95 15.86 9.19
CA VAL A 201 -17.20 15.33 9.74
C VAL A 201 -17.59 16.32 10.82
N ASP A 202 -18.27 17.36 10.38
CA ASP A 202 -18.83 18.39 11.24
C ASP A 202 -20.02 17.77 11.98
N ILE A 203 -19.74 17.16 13.14
CA ILE A 203 -20.80 16.67 14.04
C ILE A 203 -21.35 17.91 14.75
N SER A 204 -22.35 18.52 14.15
CA SER A 204 -23.19 19.51 14.82
C SER A 204 -24.07 18.79 15.86
N ILE A 205 -23.97 19.24 17.11
CA ILE A 205 -24.80 18.80 18.24
C ILE A 205 -25.99 19.75 18.39
#